data_AF-A0A1A7XKB7-F1
#
_entry.id   AF-A0A1A7XKB7-F1
#
_cell.length_a   1.000
_cell.length_b   1.000
_cell.length_c   1.000
_cell.angle_alpha   90.00
_cell.angle_beta   90.00
_cell.angle_gamma   90.00
#
_symmetry.space_group_name_H-M   'P 1'
#
loop_
_entity.id
_entity.type
_entity.pdbx_description
1 polymer ?
#
loop_
_entity_poly.entity_id
_entity_poly.type
_entity_poly.pdbx_seq_one_letter_code
_entity_poly.pdbx_strand_id
1 'polypeptide(L)'
;MRDKKTRGTSMWRHIQGLNISMDELYEECVTAKSLLENLTGVPQEKEKWQSKGTAERWMQILQAADLPNIQAVVSVVLSIPSSTGFEERIFSLMKNKWTDVRNKCSAELIRSELIASLNYDMSCSEFYSEALKDKQLLTAARAQKKYKWKK
;
A
#
# COMPACT_ATOMS: atom_id res chain seq x y z
N MET A 1 -27.88 3.00 2.53
CA MET A 1 -27.44 1.62 2.25
C MET A 1 -26.92 1.58 0.81
N ARG A 2 -25.59 1.60 0.63
CA ARG A 2 -24.97 1.50 -0.70
C ARG A 2 -24.60 0.05 -0.97
N ASP A 3 -25.07 -0.43 -2.11
CA ASP A 3 -25.17 -1.82 -2.53
C ASP A 3 -23.84 -2.59 -2.41
N LYS A 4 -23.88 -3.80 -1.84
CA LYS A 4 -22.70 -4.70 -1.75
C LYS A 4 -22.33 -5.28 -3.12
N LYS A 5 -23.21 -5.16 -4.13
CA LYS A 5 -23.05 -5.78 -5.45
C LYS A 5 -22.00 -5.10 -6.36
N THR A 6 -21.73 -3.80 -6.17
CA THR A 6 -20.78 -3.03 -7.00
C THR A 6 -19.31 -3.18 -6.61
N ARG A 7 -19.00 -3.70 -5.42
CA ARG A 7 -17.60 -3.93 -5.00
C ARG A 7 -16.96 -5.13 -5.69
N GLY A 8 -17.73 -6.19 -5.95
CA GLY A 8 -17.23 -7.39 -6.63
C GLY A 8 -16.74 -7.11 -8.05
N THR A 9 -17.49 -6.34 -8.84
CA THR A 9 -17.18 -6.08 -10.27
C THR A 9 -16.01 -5.13 -10.52
N SER A 10 -15.55 -4.40 -9.51
CA SER A 10 -14.36 -3.56 -9.59
C SER A 10 -13.07 -4.35 -9.35
N MET A 11 -13.09 -5.28 -8.40
CA MET A 11 -11.94 -6.10 -8.04
C MET A 11 -11.54 -7.03 -9.19
N TRP A 12 -12.52 -7.72 -9.80
CA TRP A 12 -12.27 -8.58 -10.96
C TRP A 12 -11.66 -7.82 -12.15
N ARG A 13 -11.99 -6.54 -12.35
CA ARG A 13 -11.40 -5.72 -13.41
C ARG A 13 -9.91 -5.41 -13.20
N HIS A 14 -9.48 -5.23 -11.95
CA HIS A 14 -8.06 -4.99 -11.66
C HIS A 14 -7.25 -6.29 -11.75
N ILE A 15 -7.84 -7.41 -11.32
CA ILE A 15 -7.23 -8.74 -11.45
C ILE A 15 -7.15 -9.17 -12.92
N GLN A 16 -8.15 -8.87 -13.76
CA GLN A 16 -8.13 -9.17 -15.19
C GLN A 16 -7.05 -8.41 -15.99
N GLY A 17 -6.49 -7.34 -15.43
CA GLY A 17 -5.34 -6.63 -16.01
C GLY A 17 -3.99 -7.24 -15.62
N LEU A 18 -3.97 -8.19 -14.67
CA LEU A 18 -2.76 -8.91 -14.30
C LEU A 18 -2.59 -10.07 -15.28
N ASN A 19 -1.48 -10.09 -16.02
CA ASN A 19 -1.12 -11.19 -16.91
C ASN A 19 -0.65 -12.40 -16.09
N ILE A 20 -1.59 -13.03 -15.37
CA ILE A 20 -1.35 -14.15 -14.46
C ILE A 20 -1.43 -15.46 -15.23
N SER A 21 -0.37 -16.27 -15.15
CA SER A 21 -0.41 -17.66 -15.60
C SER A 21 -1.08 -18.52 -14.53
N MET A 22 -2.19 -19.17 -14.87
CA MET A 22 -2.93 -20.01 -13.92
C MET A 22 -2.16 -21.28 -13.53
N ASP A 23 -1.36 -21.82 -14.46
CA ASP A 23 -0.55 -23.02 -14.22
C ASP A 23 0.62 -22.68 -13.28
N GLU A 24 1.32 -21.58 -13.55
CA GLU A 24 2.40 -21.11 -12.65
C GLU A 24 1.84 -20.71 -11.27
N LEU A 25 0.67 -20.05 -11.24
CA LEU A 25 0.02 -19.70 -9.97
C LEU A 25 -0.31 -20.95 -9.14
N TYR A 26 -0.70 -22.06 -9.78
CA TYR A 26 -0.96 -23.31 -9.07
C TYR A 26 0.32 -23.84 -8.43
N GLU A 27 1.43 -23.90 -9.17
CA GLU A 27 2.73 -24.31 -8.65
C GLU A 27 3.19 -23.41 -7.50
N GLU A 28 3.06 -22.09 -7.67
CA GLU A 28 3.36 -21.12 -6.61
C GLU A 28 2.50 -21.38 -5.35
N CYS A 29 1.23 -21.76 -5.49
CA CYS A 29 0.37 -22.10 -4.37
C CYS A 29 0.83 -23.38 -3.64
N VAL A 30 1.36 -24.37 -4.38
CA VAL A 30 1.95 -25.57 -3.79
C VAL A 30 3.20 -25.20 -3.00
N THR A 31 4.10 -24.39 -3.57
CA THR A 31 5.29 -23.88 -2.89
C THR A 31 4.93 -23.10 -1.63
N ALA A 32 3.97 -22.17 -1.72
CA ALA A 32 3.53 -21.36 -0.58
C ALA A 32 2.93 -22.21 0.55
N LYS A 33 2.18 -23.28 0.23
CA LYS A 33 1.66 -24.23 1.22
C LYS A 33 2.78 -24.97 1.94
N SER A 34 3.76 -25.49 1.22
CA SER A 34 4.90 -26.17 1.81
C SER A 34 5.69 -25.24 2.75
N LEU A 35 5.91 -23.99 2.33
CA LEU A 35 6.52 -22.97 3.19
C LEU A 35 5.70 -22.72 4.45
N LEU A 36 4.37 -22.61 4.33
CA LEU A 36 3.49 -22.40 5.46
C LEU A 36 3.54 -23.56 6.46
N GLU A 37 3.57 -24.81 5.97
CA GLU A 37 3.72 -26.00 6.80
C GLU A 37 5.05 -25.97 7.57
N ASN A 38 6.15 -25.61 6.90
CA ASN A 38 7.45 -25.45 7.56
C ASN A 38 7.44 -24.35 8.62
N LEU A 39 6.78 -23.22 8.35
CA LEU A 39 6.68 -22.08 9.28
C LEU A 39 5.73 -22.32 10.46
N THR A 40 4.86 -23.34 10.38
CA THR A 40 3.83 -23.61 11.39
C THR A 40 3.85 -25.04 11.94
N GLY A 41 4.90 -25.80 11.63
CA GLY A 41 5.04 -27.20 12.03
C GLY A 41 5.20 -27.40 13.53
N VAL A 42 5.75 -26.40 14.24
CA VAL A 42 5.90 -26.43 15.70
C VAL A 42 4.80 -25.59 16.36
N PRO A 43 4.12 -26.08 17.43
CA PRO A 43 3.00 -25.36 18.07
C PRO A 43 3.32 -23.91 18.48
N GLN A 44 4.51 -23.68 19.03
CA GLN A 44 4.97 -22.35 19.46
C GLN A 44 5.22 -21.40 18.28
N GLU A 45 5.74 -21.92 17.16
CA GLU A 45 5.96 -21.12 15.93
C GLU A 45 4.64 -20.79 15.24
N LYS A 46 3.69 -21.75 15.27
CA LYS A 46 2.33 -21.55 14.76
C LYS A 46 1.61 -20.43 15.51
N GLU A 47 1.67 -20.41 16.84
CA GLU A 47 1.06 -19.34 17.64
C GLU A 47 1.72 -17.98 17.34
N LYS A 48 3.05 -17.94 17.27
CA LYS A 48 3.81 -16.74 16.87
C LYS A 48 3.48 -16.27 15.46
N TRP A 49 3.20 -17.16 14.52
CA TRP A 49 2.81 -16.81 13.16
C TRP A 49 1.37 -16.30 13.10
N GLN A 50 0.47 -16.89 13.90
CA GLN A 50 -0.93 -16.48 14.01
C GLN A 50 -1.14 -15.15 14.75
N SER A 51 -0.19 -14.70 15.57
CA SER A 51 -0.29 -13.35 16.18
C SER A 51 0.06 -12.21 15.21
N LYS A 52 0.72 -12.51 14.08
CA LYS A 52 1.11 -11.52 13.07
C LYS A 52 -0.09 -11.01 12.27
N GLY A 53 0.01 -9.76 11.81
CA GLY A 53 -0.96 -9.17 10.87
C GLY A 53 -0.89 -9.80 9.48
N THR A 54 -1.98 -9.68 8.71
CA THR A 54 -2.09 -10.29 7.36
C THR A 54 -0.96 -9.87 6.42
N ALA A 55 -0.59 -8.59 6.39
CA ALA A 55 0.49 -8.09 5.53
C ALA A 55 1.85 -8.69 5.91
N GLU A 56 2.15 -8.79 7.21
CA GLU A 56 3.41 -9.35 7.70
C GLU A 56 3.54 -10.84 7.38
N ARG A 57 2.44 -11.59 7.45
CA ARG A 57 2.41 -13.01 7.06
C ARG A 57 2.74 -13.20 5.58
N TRP A 58 2.11 -12.40 4.71
CA TRP A 58 2.40 -12.44 3.27
C TRP A 58 3.84 -11.99 2.96
N MET A 59 4.34 -10.97 3.67
CA MET A 59 5.72 -10.52 3.52
C MET A 59 6.72 -11.65 3.80
N GLN A 60 6.49 -12.46 4.84
CA GLN A 60 7.36 -13.60 5.15
C GLN A 60 7.34 -14.68 4.08
N ILE A 61 6.17 -14.98 3.50
CA ILE A 61 6.05 -15.96 2.42
C ILE A 61 6.78 -15.46 1.16
N LEU A 62 6.54 -14.20 0.77
CA LEU A 62 7.14 -13.59 -0.42
C LEU A 62 8.64 -13.30 -0.29
N GLN A 63 9.18 -13.24 0.93
CA GLN A 63 10.62 -13.16 1.17
C GLN A 63 11.30 -14.54 1.12
N ALA A 64 10.55 -15.61 1.37
CA ALA A 64 11.09 -16.97 1.42
C ALA A 64 11.12 -17.66 0.04
N ALA A 65 10.31 -17.21 -0.92
CA ALA A 65 10.31 -17.74 -2.28
C ALA A 65 9.90 -16.67 -3.30
N ASP A 66 10.36 -16.87 -4.53
CA ASP A 66 9.93 -16.08 -5.69
C ASP A 66 8.57 -16.59 -6.16
N LEU A 67 7.53 -15.79 -5.93
CA LEU A 67 6.13 -16.13 -6.20
C LEU A 67 5.44 -14.95 -6.93
N PRO A 68 5.84 -14.66 -8.19
CA PRO A 68 5.43 -13.44 -8.89
C PRO A 68 3.91 -13.35 -9.12
N ASN A 69 3.23 -14.46 -9.41
CA ASN A 69 1.78 -14.45 -9.63
C ASN A 69 1.02 -14.22 -8.31
N ILE A 70 1.42 -14.90 -7.22
CA ILE A 70 0.88 -14.69 -5.87
C ILE A 70 1.16 -13.26 -5.41
N GLN A 71 2.37 -12.74 -5.63
CA GLN A 71 2.73 -11.37 -5.26
C GLN A 71 1.82 -10.37 -5.96
N ALA A 72 1.55 -10.56 -7.26
CA ALA A 72 0.65 -9.69 -8.01
C ALA A 72 -0.78 -9.71 -7.41
N VAL A 73 -1.32 -10.90 -7.13
CA VAL A 73 -2.66 -11.05 -6.53
C VAL A 73 -2.72 -10.43 -5.13
N VAL A 74 -1.77 -10.77 -4.26
CA VAL A 74 -1.70 -10.29 -2.87
C VAL A 74 -1.52 -8.78 -2.83
N SER A 75 -0.71 -8.20 -3.73
CA SER A 75 -0.53 -6.76 -3.80
C SER A 75 -1.85 -6.04 -4.10
N VAL A 76 -2.66 -6.56 -5.04
CA VAL A 76 -3.98 -6.00 -5.33
C VAL A 76 -4.91 -6.16 -4.13
N VAL A 77 -4.97 -7.35 -3.52
CA VAL A 77 -5.85 -7.60 -2.37
C VAL A 77 -5.51 -6.70 -1.18
N LEU A 78 -4.22 -6.56 -0.85
CA LEU A 78 -3.76 -5.75 0.28
C LEU A 78 -3.78 -4.24 0.00
N SER A 79 -3.81 -3.82 -1.26
CA SER A 79 -4.00 -2.40 -1.62
C SER A 79 -5.41 -1.89 -1.31
N ILE A 80 -6.37 -2.79 -1.11
CA ILE A 80 -7.74 -2.45 -0.78
C ILE A 80 -7.87 -2.37 0.74
N PRO A 81 -8.20 -1.20 1.31
CA PRO A 81 -8.40 -1.09 2.75
C PRO A 81 -9.56 -1.99 3.20
N SER A 82 -9.33 -2.74 4.28
CA SER A 82 -10.31 -3.69 4.83
C SER A 82 -11.47 -2.99 5.56
N SER A 83 -11.35 -1.70 5.84
CA SER A 83 -12.34 -0.89 6.56
C SER A 83 -12.48 0.49 5.93
N THR A 84 -13.62 1.14 6.14
CA THR A 84 -13.87 2.52 5.71
C THR A 84 -13.20 3.56 6.59
N GLY A 85 -12.55 3.15 7.69
CA GLY A 85 -11.98 4.07 8.68
C GLY A 85 -10.87 4.95 8.10
N PHE A 86 -10.13 4.44 7.11
CA PHE A 86 -9.10 5.23 6.43
C PHE A 86 -9.73 6.34 5.59
N GLU A 87 -10.73 6.03 4.77
CA GLU A 87 -11.44 7.02 3.97
C GLU A 87 -12.17 8.03 4.87
N GLU A 88 -12.80 7.58 5.96
CA GLU A 88 -13.45 8.44 6.96
C GLU A 88 -12.46 9.41 7.62
N ARG A 89 -11.24 8.96 7.93
CA ARG A 89 -10.16 9.83 8.41
C ARG A 89 -9.79 10.86 7.35
N ILE A 90 -9.65 10.46 6.08
CA ILE A 90 -9.38 11.40 4.97
C ILE A 90 -10.52 12.42 4.86
N PHE A 91 -11.78 12.00 4.89
CA PHE A 91 -12.94 12.90 4.83
C PHE A 91 -12.98 13.87 6.00
N SER A 92 -12.62 13.41 7.20
CA SER A 92 -12.54 14.28 8.38
C SER A 92 -11.45 15.33 8.23
N LEU A 93 -10.25 14.94 7.77
CA LEU A 93 -9.15 15.87 7.50
C LEU A 93 -9.49 16.84 6.37
N MET A 94 -10.12 16.36 5.30
CA MET A 94 -10.64 17.18 4.21
C MET A 94 -11.61 18.22 4.74
N LYS A 95 -12.61 17.81 5.53
CA LYS A 95 -13.63 18.72 6.09
C LYS A 95 -13.01 19.77 7.00
N ASN A 96 -12.01 19.43 7.79
CA ASN A 96 -11.31 20.38 8.65
C ASN A 96 -10.51 21.43 7.85
N LYS A 97 -9.91 21.01 6.72
CA LYS A 97 -9.11 21.91 5.86
C LYS A 97 -9.98 22.70 4.88
N TRP A 98 -11.12 22.13 4.45
CA TRP A 98 -12.10 22.72 3.55
C TRP A 98 -13.22 23.38 4.37
N THR A 99 -12.95 24.56 4.94
CA THR A 99 -13.97 25.36 5.64
C THR A 99 -14.06 26.75 5.01
N ASP A 100 -15.27 27.31 4.91
CA ASP A 100 -15.50 28.64 4.30
C ASP A 100 -14.76 29.79 5.03
N VAL A 101 -14.33 29.56 6.26
CA VAL A 101 -13.66 30.54 7.13
C VAL A 101 -12.15 30.61 6.85
N ARG A 102 -11.54 29.52 6.38
CA ARG A 102 -10.12 29.46 6.00
C ARG A 102 -10.07 29.48 4.48
N ASN A 103 -9.81 30.66 3.89
CA ASN A 103 -9.56 30.93 2.46
C ASN A 103 -9.82 29.75 1.50
N LYS A 104 -10.80 29.86 0.61
CA LYS A 104 -11.14 28.91 -0.48
C LYS A 104 -9.89 28.30 -1.16
N CYS A 105 -9.30 27.28 -0.54
CA CYS A 105 -8.17 26.57 -1.08
C CYS A 105 -8.66 25.76 -2.28
N SER A 106 -7.86 25.70 -3.35
CA SER A 106 -8.22 24.84 -4.47
C SER A 106 -8.25 23.38 -4.03
N ALA A 107 -9.09 22.57 -4.69
CA ALA A 107 -9.13 21.14 -4.45
C ALA A 107 -7.76 20.47 -4.68
N GLU A 108 -6.97 21.01 -5.59
CA GLU A 108 -5.61 20.54 -5.88
C GLU A 108 -4.65 20.78 -4.70
N LEU A 109 -4.72 21.95 -4.06
CA LEU A 109 -3.90 22.26 -2.90
C LEU A 109 -4.26 21.37 -1.71
N ILE A 110 -5.55 21.19 -1.44
CA ILE A 110 -6.02 20.32 -0.34
C ILE A 110 -5.64 18.86 -0.59
N ARG A 111 -5.75 18.39 -1.84
CA ARG A 111 -5.28 17.05 -2.21
C ARG A 111 -3.79 16.89 -1.94
N SER A 112 -2.97 17.86 -2.36
CA SER A 112 -1.52 17.83 -2.17
C SER A 112 -1.13 17.83 -0.68
N GLU A 113 -1.80 18.68 0.11
CA GLU A 113 -1.58 18.77 1.55
C GLU A 113 -1.97 17.47 2.28
N LEU A 114 -3.08 16.83 1.88
CA LEU A 114 -3.50 15.54 2.45
C LEU A 114 -2.52 14.43 2.11
N ILE A 115 -2.04 14.36 0.86
CA ILE A 115 -1.01 13.39 0.47
C ILE A 115 0.23 13.58 1.33
N ALA A 116 0.70 14.82 1.50
CA ALA A 116 1.86 15.09 2.34
C ALA A 116 1.61 14.69 3.81
N SER A 117 0.48 15.12 4.38
CA SER A 117 0.17 14.91 5.81
C SER A 117 -0.11 13.44 6.17
N LEU A 118 -0.54 12.61 5.22
CA LEU A 118 -0.89 11.21 5.47
C LEU A 118 0.26 10.24 5.19
N ASN A 119 1.21 10.62 4.32
CA ASN A 119 2.31 9.75 3.91
C ASN A 119 3.65 10.08 4.58
N TYR A 120 3.79 11.28 5.15
CA TYR A 120 4.99 11.69 5.88
C TYR A 120 4.65 11.87 7.36
N ASP A 121 5.22 11.02 8.21
CA ASP A 121 5.09 11.10 9.67
C ASP A 121 6.14 12.04 10.31
N MET A 122 6.60 13.02 9.54
CA MET A 122 7.63 13.97 9.96
C MET A 122 7.13 15.39 9.85
N SER A 123 7.61 16.24 10.75
CA SER A 123 7.36 17.68 10.70
C SER A 123 7.99 18.30 9.44
N CYS A 124 7.50 19.48 9.02
CA CYS A 124 8.10 20.21 7.90
C CYS A 124 9.59 20.51 8.13
N SER A 125 10.00 20.74 9.38
CA SER A 125 11.41 20.98 9.75
C SER A 125 12.27 19.74 9.60
N GLU A 126 11.76 18.57 10.00
CA GLU A 126 12.46 17.29 9.82
C GLU A 126 12.53 16.94 8.34
N PHE A 127 11.43 17.08 7.61
CA PHE A 127 11.41 16.88 6.17
C PHE A 127 12.43 17.77 5.46
N TYR A 128 12.49 19.05 5.79
CA TYR A 128 13.47 19.98 5.22
C TYR A 128 14.90 19.51 5.50
N SER A 129 15.19 19.12 6.74
CA SER A 129 16.50 18.64 7.16
C SER A 129 16.91 17.35 6.45
N GLU A 130 15.98 16.41 6.26
CA GLU A 130 16.21 15.17 5.51
C GLU A 130 16.37 15.42 4.02
N ALA A 131 15.54 16.28 3.43
CA ALA A 131 15.63 16.65 2.01
C ALA A 131 16.98 17.30 1.67
N LEU A 132 17.55 18.10 2.58
CA LEU A 132 18.88 18.70 2.40
C LEU A 132 20.01 17.66 2.36
N LYS A 133 19.85 16.51 3.01
CA LYS A 133 20.84 15.43 3.01
C LYS A 133 20.82 14.63 1.70
N ASP A 134 19.68 14.56 1.02
CA ASP A 134 19.53 13.84 -0.25
C ASP A 134 19.99 14.69 -1.45
N LYS A 135 21.30 14.66 -1.73
CA LYS A 135 21.89 15.37 -2.88
C LYS A 135 21.30 14.95 -4.23
N GLN A 136 20.85 13.69 -4.36
CA GLN A 136 20.25 13.21 -5.60
C GLN A 136 18.88 13.85 -5.82
N LEU A 137 18.06 13.92 -4.77
CA LEU A 137 16.79 14.65 -4.78
C LEU A 137 16.99 16.11 -5.15
N LEU A 138 17.92 16.82 -4.50
CA LEU A 138 18.18 18.24 -4.79
C LEU A 138 18.63 18.47 -6.24
N THR A 139 19.50 17.59 -6.75
CA THR A 139 19.97 17.65 -8.14
C THR A 139 18.83 17.39 -9.12
N ALA A 140 17.98 16.40 -8.83
CA ALA A 140 16.82 16.07 -9.66
C ALA A 140 15.78 17.20 -9.67
N ALA A 141 15.49 17.78 -8.50
CA ALA A 141 14.58 18.91 -8.35
C ALA A 141 15.09 20.14 -9.11
N ARG A 142 16.38 20.47 -8.99
CA ARG A 142 17.00 21.57 -9.75
C ARG A 142 16.94 21.34 -11.26
N ALA A 143 17.11 20.10 -11.69
CA ALA A 143 17.00 19.71 -13.10
C ALA A 143 15.55 19.48 -13.57
N GLN A 144 14.54 19.76 -12.74
CA GLN A 144 13.11 19.56 -13.01
C GLN A 144 12.76 18.14 -13.49
N LYS A 145 13.53 17.12 -13.06
CA LYS A 145 13.30 15.72 -13.43
C LYS A 145 12.09 15.17 -12.70
N LYS A 146 11.08 14.72 -13.45
CA LYS A 146 9.86 14.11 -12.88
C LYS A 146 9.92 12.58 -12.93
N TYR A 147 9.42 11.94 -11.87
CA TYR A 147 9.11 10.50 -11.73
C TYR A 147 10.26 9.47 -11.81
N LYS A 148 11.28 9.64 -12.66
CA LYS A 148 12.33 8.64 -12.92
C LYS A 148 13.74 9.18 -12.62
N TRP A 149 13.95 9.64 -11.38
CA TRP A 149 15.25 10.17 -10.95
C TRP A 149 15.92 9.34 -9.85
N LYS A 150 15.15 8.52 -9.12
CA LYS A 150 15.64 7.57 -8.12
C LYS A 150 15.54 6.17 -8.71
N LYS A 151 16.64 5.42 -8.71
CA LYS A 151 16.68 4.00 -9.13
C LYS A 151 16.25 3.11 -7.98
#